data_AF-A0A0S7Z0F8-F1
#
_entry.id   AF-A0A0S7Z0F8-F1
#
_cell.length_a   1.000
_cell.length_b   1.000
_cell.length_c   1.000
_cell.angle_alpha   90.00
_cell.angle_beta   90.00
_cell.angle_gamma   90.00
#
_symmetry.space_group_name_H-M   'P 1'
#
loop_
_entity.id
_entity.type
_entity.pdbx_description
1 polymer ?
#
loop_
_entity_poly.entity_id
_entity_poly.type
_entity_poly.pdbx_seq_one_letter_code
_entity_poly.pdbx_strand_id
1 'polypeptide(L)'
;MVPKLVHSRKAKLMLAMVNKTDKLDARGLNRLQRTGTLPTVWIPPGKLRDQRELFRTRMVLSQQRTRLKNRIHATLSKYGLSIETASDAFGKRGREELLIHFRTLPSHTQYAAQRLLEQLSVVEEQIYQFEQRMLEVFASTFSARSVI
;
A
#
# COMPACT_ATOMS: atom_id res chain seq x y z
N MET A 1 -16.37 -29.88 -3.14
CA MET A 1 -15.30 -29.58 -4.13
C MET A 1 -14.40 -28.51 -3.54
N VAL A 2 -13.07 -28.68 -3.52
CA VAL A 2 -12.13 -27.67 -2.99
C VAL A 2 -11.80 -26.67 -4.10
N PRO A 3 -11.95 -25.34 -3.88
CA PRO A 3 -11.61 -24.35 -4.88
C PRO A 3 -10.11 -24.33 -5.17
N LYS A 4 -9.74 -24.20 -6.45
CA LYS A 4 -8.36 -24.13 -6.93
C LYS A 4 -8.13 -22.81 -7.66
N LEU A 5 -7.04 -22.11 -7.32
CA LEU A 5 -6.61 -20.91 -8.04
C LEU A 5 -5.71 -21.31 -9.21
N VAL A 6 -6.08 -20.92 -10.42
CA VAL A 6 -5.37 -21.31 -11.65
C VAL A 6 -4.36 -20.24 -12.03
N HIS A 7 -3.16 -20.65 -12.42
CA HIS A 7 -2.19 -19.77 -13.06
C HIS A 7 -2.66 -19.43 -14.47
N SER A 8 -3.31 -18.29 -14.65
CA SER A 8 -3.96 -17.88 -15.91
C SER A 8 -3.05 -17.95 -17.14
N ARG A 9 -1.85 -17.35 -17.08
CA ARG A 9 -0.90 -17.37 -18.21
C ARG A 9 -0.45 -18.79 -18.58
N LYS A 10 -0.10 -19.63 -17.59
CA LYS A 10 0.30 -21.02 -17.83
C LYS A 10 -0.86 -21.85 -18.38
N ALA A 11 -2.07 -21.67 -17.87
CA ALA A 11 -3.26 -22.32 -18.41
C ALA A 11 -3.49 -21.94 -19.87
N LYS A 12 -3.41 -20.64 -20.22
CA LYS A 12 -3.53 -20.19 -21.62
C LYS A 12 -2.50 -20.86 -22.53
N LEU A 13 -1.24 -20.93 -22.10
CA LEU A 13 -0.18 -21.60 -22.84
C LEU A 13 -0.47 -23.10 -23.04
N MET A 14 -0.92 -23.79 -22.00
CA MET A 14 -1.26 -25.22 -22.06
C MET A 14 -2.48 -25.52 -22.94
N LEU A 15 -3.40 -24.56 -23.07
CA LEU A 15 -4.58 -24.70 -23.92
C LEU A 15 -4.28 -24.42 -25.40
N ALA A 16 -3.19 -23.69 -25.71
CA ALA A 16 -2.75 -23.34 -27.06
C ALA A 16 -3.87 -22.76 -27.96
N MET A 17 -4.86 -22.10 -27.35
CA MET A 17 -6.02 -21.54 -28.08
C MET A 17 -5.68 -20.16 -28.64
N VAL A 18 -5.77 -20.03 -29.96
CA VAL A 18 -5.58 -18.75 -30.67
C VAL A 18 -6.75 -17.81 -30.41
N ASN A 19 -7.98 -18.33 -30.45
CA ASN A 19 -9.20 -17.56 -30.22
C ASN A 19 -9.65 -17.66 -28.76
N LYS A 20 -9.74 -16.51 -28.09
CA LYS A 20 -10.22 -16.42 -26.71
C LYS A 20 -11.72 -16.15 -26.67
N THR A 21 -12.48 -17.08 -26.10
CA THR A 21 -13.90 -16.88 -25.75
C THR A 21 -14.19 -17.55 -24.42
N ASP A 22 -15.13 -17.02 -23.63
CA ASP A 22 -15.47 -17.58 -22.31
C ASP A 22 -15.87 -19.06 -22.40
N LYS A 23 -16.56 -19.44 -23.49
CA LYS A 23 -16.96 -20.83 -23.78
C LYS A 23 -15.75 -21.74 -23.99
N LEU A 24 -14.75 -21.30 -24.74
CA LEU A 24 -13.52 -22.07 -24.98
C LEU A 24 -12.63 -22.13 -23.74
N ASP A 25 -12.51 -21.02 -23.01
CA ASP A 25 -11.73 -20.95 -21.77
C ASP A 25 -12.32 -21.90 -20.70
N ALA A 26 -13.65 -21.90 -20.52
CA ALA A 26 -14.32 -22.81 -19.58
C ALA A 26 -14.12 -24.29 -19.95
N ARG A 27 -14.25 -24.64 -21.25
CA ARG A 27 -14.01 -26.01 -21.73
C ARG A 27 -12.55 -26.43 -21.54
N GLY A 28 -11.62 -25.53 -21.86
CA GLY A 28 -10.19 -25.76 -21.70
C GLY A 28 -9.81 -26.02 -20.25
N LEU A 29 -10.27 -25.17 -19.32
CA LEU A 29 -10.02 -25.35 -17.89
C LEU A 29 -10.62 -26.66 -17.37
N ASN A 30 -11.83 -27.03 -17.81
CA ASN A 30 -12.45 -28.30 -17.43
C ASN A 30 -11.63 -29.50 -17.94
N ARG A 31 -11.09 -29.42 -19.17
CA ARG A 31 -10.21 -30.45 -19.73
C ARG A 31 -8.95 -30.60 -18.87
N LEU A 32 -8.24 -29.50 -18.57
CA LEU A 32 -7.04 -29.52 -17.72
C LEU A 32 -7.34 -30.05 -16.32
N GLN A 33 -8.52 -29.76 -15.76
CA GLN A 33 -8.93 -30.29 -14.47
C GLN A 33 -9.17 -31.80 -14.51
N ARG A 34 -9.89 -32.29 -15.53
CA ARG A 34 -10.17 -33.73 -15.71
C ARG A 34 -8.91 -34.55 -15.96
N THR A 35 -7.94 -33.98 -16.67
CA THR A 35 -6.64 -34.63 -16.94
C THR A 35 -5.64 -34.47 -15.79
N GLY A 36 -5.99 -33.77 -14.70
CA GLY A 36 -5.10 -33.55 -13.57
C GLY A 36 -3.93 -32.60 -13.85
N THR A 37 -3.89 -31.95 -15.02
CA THR A 37 -2.81 -31.06 -15.48
C THR A 37 -3.08 -29.58 -15.24
N LEU A 38 -4.15 -29.25 -14.51
CA LEU A 38 -4.53 -27.87 -14.19
C LEU A 38 -3.37 -27.15 -13.47
N PRO A 39 -2.79 -26.08 -14.05
CA PRO A 39 -1.70 -25.36 -13.42
C PRO A 39 -2.26 -24.53 -12.27
N THR A 40 -2.09 -25.02 -11.05
CA THR A 40 -2.58 -24.34 -9.85
C THR A 40 -1.50 -23.49 -9.20
N VAL A 41 -1.93 -22.43 -8.53
CA VAL A 41 -1.07 -21.59 -7.69
C VAL A 41 -1.42 -21.86 -6.24
N TRP A 42 -0.41 -21.91 -5.38
CA TRP A 42 -0.62 -22.03 -3.95
C TRP A 42 -1.44 -20.86 -3.41
N ILE A 43 -2.48 -21.18 -2.64
CA ILE A 43 -3.30 -20.19 -1.96
C ILE A 43 -2.86 -20.18 -0.49
N PRO A 44 -2.37 -19.04 0.04
CA PRO A 44 -2.04 -18.95 1.46
C PRO A 44 -3.24 -19.30 2.35
N PRO A 45 -3.02 -20.01 3.48
CA PRO A 45 -4.06 -20.27 4.47
C PRO A 45 -4.75 -18.98 4.93
N GLY A 46 -6.01 -19.10 5.37
CA GLY A 46 -6.81 -17.96 5.79
C GLY A 46 -6.10 -17.05 6.81
N LYS A 47 -5.51 -17.66 7.85
CA LYS A 47 -4.73 -16.95 8.87
C LYS A 47 -3.57 -16.13 8.28
N LEU A 48 -2.81 -16.70 7.35
CA LEU A 48 -1.69 -15.98 6.72
C LEU A 48 -2.18 -14.86 5.79
N ARG A 49 -3.33 -15.04 5.12
CA ARG A 49 -3.94 -13.97 4.32
C ARG A 49 -4.36 -12.79 5.18
N ASP A 50 -5.03 -13.07 6.29
CA ASP A 50 -5.46 -12.09 7.28
C ASP A 50 -4.27 -11.30 7.84
N GLN A 51 -3.21 -11.98 8.27
CA GLN A 51 -1.99 -11.33 8.74
C GLN A 51 -1.31 -10.44 7.67
N ARG A 52 -1.40 -10.82 6.38
CA ARG A 52 -0.85 -10.01 5.27
C ARG A 52 -1.63 -8.72 5.03
N GLU A 53 -2.87 -8.60 5.50
CA GLU A 53 -3.63 -7.34 5.40
C GLU A 53 -2.96 -6.20 6.17
N LEU A 54 -2.23 -6.49 7.25
CA LEU A 54 -1.44 -5.48 7.98
C LEU A 54 -0.43 -4.78 7.05
N PHE A 55 0.33 -5.55 6.27
CA PHE A 55 1.30 -4.99 5.33
C PHE A 55 0.63 -4.22 4.19
N ARG A 56 -0.47 -4.76 3.65
CA ARG A 56 -1.22 -4.12 2.55
C ARG A 56 -1.78 -2.77 2.98
N THR A 57 -2.41 -2.72 4.15
CA THR A 57 -2.96 -1.46 4.67
C THR A 57 -1.86 -0.47 5.00
N ARG A 58 -0.74 -0.89 5.62
CA ARG A 58 0.41 -0.01 5.86
C ARG A 58 0.97 0.57 4.54
N MET A 59 1.01 -0.21 3.46
CA MET A 59 1.39 0.27 2.13
C MET A 59 0.41 1.36 1.62
N VAL A 60 -0.90 1.16 1.77
CA VAL A 60 -1.91 2.16 1.40
C VAL A 60 -1.74 3.45 2.20
N LEU A 61 -1.58 3.35 3.52
CA LEU A 61 -1.35 4.50 4.39
C LEU A 61 -0.05 5.23 4.03
N SER A 62 1.02 4.49 3.71
CA SER A 62 2.29 5.08 3.24
C SER A 62 2.09 5.90 1.96
N GLN A 63 1.28 5.43 1.01
CA GLN A 63 0.94 6.19 -0.20
C GLN A 63 0.07 7.41 0.11
N GLN A 64 -0.82 7.34 1.10
CA GLN A 64 -1.61 8.50 1.55
C GLN A 64 -0.70 9.55 2.19
N ARG A 65 0.24 9.14 3.05
CA ARG A 65 1.25 10.01 3.65
C ARG A 65 2.02 10.78 2.58
N THR A 66 2.54 10.08 1.56
CA THR A 66 3.26 10.72 0.45
C THR A 66 2.36 11.70 -0.31
N ARG A 67 1.10 11.35 -0.60
CA ARG A 67 0.16 12.25 -1.27
C ARG A 67 -0.12 13.52 -0.46
N LEU A 68 -0.29 13.41 0.86
CA LEU A 68 -0.50 14.56 1.75
C LEU A 68 0.73 15.47 1.79
N LYS A 69 1.93 14.90 1.97
CA LYS A 69 3.21 15.65 1.94
C LYS A 69 3.37 16.40 0.62
N ASN A 70 3.17 15.72 -0.51
CA ASN A 70 3.26 16.34 -1.83
C ASN A 70 2.23 17.46 -2.03
N ARG A 71 1.02 17.30 -1.48
CA ARG A 71 -0.01 18.35 -1.56
C ARG A 71 0.37 19.59 -0.76
N ILE A 72 0.95 19.42 0.43
CA ILE A 72 1.46 20.54 1.25
C ILE A 72 2.60 21.25 0.52
N HIS A 73 3.57 20.50 -0.01
CA HIS A 73 4.65 21.07 -0.83
C HIS A 73 4.10 21.85 -2.03
N ALA A 74 3.16 21.27 -2.79
CA ALA A 74 2.56 21.94 -3.93
C ALA A 74 1.82 23.23 -3.53
N THR A 75 1.16 23.25 -2.36
CA THR A 75 0.55 24.47 -1.81
C THR A 75 1.61 25.53 -1.56
N LEU A 76 2.70 25.20 -0.88
CA LEU A 76 3.78 26.16 -0.57
C LEU A 76 4.46 26.68 -1.83
N SER A 77 4.80 25.80 -2.77
CA SER A 77 5.42 26.18 -4.04
C SER A 77 4.55 27.15 -4.85
N LYS A 78 3.22 27.04 -4.74
CA LYS A 78 2.27 27.96 -5.39
C LYS A 78 2.42 29.42 -4.93
N TYR A 79 2.96 29.64 -3.74
CA TYR A 79 3.23 30.94 -3.14
C TYR A 79 4.73 31.26 -3.07
N GLY A 80 5.58 30.49 -3.77
CA GLY A 80 7.03 30.67 -3.76
C GLY A 80 7.69 30.35 -2.41
N LEU A 81 7.06 29.54 -1.58
CA LEU A 81 7.59 29.13 -0.27
C LEU A 81 8.27 27.75 -0.38
N SER A 82 9.46 27.64 0.21
CA SER A 82 10.27 26.42 0.34
C SER A 82 10.63 26.19 1.81
N ILE A 83 10.90 24.93 2.16
CA ILE A 83 11.40 24.54 3.49
C ILE A 83 12.86 24.18 3.29
N GLU A 84 13.76 25.04 3.74
CA GLU A 84 15.20 24.93 3.44
C GLU A 84 16.02 24.55 4.67
N THR A 85 15.48 24.80 5.87
CA THR A 85 16.26 24.66 7.11
C THR A 85 16.15 23.30 7.79
N ALA A 86 15.24 22.42 7.35
CA ALA A 86 15.01 21.11 7.96
C ALA A 86 15.43 19.94 7.04
N SER A 87 16.18 18.98 7.60
CA SER A 87 16.47 17.70 6.92
C SER A 87 15.22 16.86 6.65
N ASP A 88 14.18 17.05 7.47
CA ASP A 88 12.82 16.54 7.22
C ASP A 88 11.81 17.67 7.44
N ALA A 89 11.21 18.13 6.34
CA ALA A 89 10.19 19.17 6.31
C ALA A 89 8.95 18.85 7.19
N PHE A 90 8.70 17.58 7.51
CA PHE A 90 7.56 17.16 8.34
C PHE A 90 7.99 16.61 9.71
N GLY A 91 9.28 16.69 10.03
CA GLY A 91 9.79 16.45 11.37
C GLY A 91 9.38 17.57 12.34
N LYS A 92 9.76 17.47 13.62
CA LYS A 92 9.37 18.46 14.64
C LYS A 92 9.72 19.90 14.24
N ARG A 93 10.99 20.14 13.87
CA ARG A 93 11.48 21.47 13.43
C ARG A 93 10.85 21.93 12.11
N GLY A 94 10.73 21.04 11.13
CA GLY A 94 10.09 21.37 9.84
C GLY A 94 8.61 21.72 9.98
N ARG A 95 7.90 21.10 10.94
CA ARG A 95 6.50 21.45 11.28
C ARG A 95 6.37 22.85 11.89
N GLU A 96 7.32 23.28 12.70
CA GLU A 96 7.33 24.64 13.25
C GLU A 96 7.50 25.67 12.12
N GLU A 97 8.43 25.45 11.20
CA GLU A 97 8.65 26.27 10.00
C GLU A 97 7.42 26.29 9.09
N LEU A 98 6.79 25.13 8.85
CA LEU A 98 5.52 25.01 8.12
C LEU A 98 4.43 25.90 8.70
N LEU A 99 4.27 25.89 10.03
CA LEU A 99 3.25 26.70 10.70
C LEU A 99 3.52 28.20 10.57
N ILE A 100 4.79 28.61 10.55
CA ILE A 100 5.19 30.00 10.27
C ILE A 100 4.79 30.38 8.84
N HIS A 101 5.14 29.54 7.85
CA HIS A 101 4.75 29.76 6.45
C HIS A 101 3.23 29.79 6.26
N PHE A 102 2.48 28.94 6.96
CA PHE A 102 1.02 28.94 6.83
C PHE A 102 0.39 30.27 7.26
N ARG A 103 1.01 31.02 8.19
CA ARG A 103 0.51 32.34 8.61
C ARG A 103 0.66 33.41 7.53
N THR A 104 1.53 33.21 6.54
CA THR A 104 1.70 34.14 5.42
C THR A 104 0.77 33.83 4.25
N LEU A 105 0.09 32.68 4.28
CA LEU A 105 -0.87 32.27 3.25
C LEU A 105 -2.22 33.00 3.41
N PRO A 106 -2.97 33.18 2.31
CA PRO A 106 -4.36 33.65 2.38
C PRO A 106 -5.23 32.72 3.25
N SER A 107 -6.24 33.28 3.92
CA SER A 107 -7.07 32.60 4.95
C SER A 107 -7.55 31.20 4.56
N HIS A 108 -8.12 31.04 3.36
CA HIS A 108 -8.63 29.74 2.90
C HIS A 108 -7.53 28.74 2.60
N THR A 109 -6.41 29.20 2.03
CA THR A 109 -5.24 28.35 1.75
C THR A 109 -4.58 27.93 3.06
N GLN A 110 -4.42 28.85 4.00
CA GLN A 110 -3.91 28.58 5.35
C GLN A 110 -4.77 27.51 6.03
N TYR A 111 -6.09 27.69 6.05
CA TYR A 111 -7.01 26.72 6.64
C TYR A 111 -6.85 25.33 6.01
N ALA A 112 -6.85 25.25 4.67
CA ALA A 112 -6.68 24.00 3.96
C ALA A 112 -5.32 23.33 4.24
N ALA A 113 -4.23 24.10 4.28
CA ALA A 113 -2.89 23.59 4.54
C ALA A 113 -2.76 23.05 5.98
N GLN A 114 -3.37 23.72 6.96
CA GLN A 114 -3.43 23.24 8.34
C GLN A 114 -4.19 21.91 8.44
N ARG A 115 -5.37 21.80 7.79
CA ARG A 115 -6.13 20.53 7.76
C ARG A 115 -5.33 19.39 7.12
N LEU A 116 -4.56 19.66 6.07
CA LEU A 116 -3.68 18.66 5.46
C LEU A 116 -2.56 18.20 6.40
N LEU A 117 -1.96 19.13 7.16
CA LEU A 117 -0.92 18.81 8.13
C LEU A 117 -1.44 17.98 9.32
N GLU A 118 -2.65 18.27 9.77
CA GLU A 118 -3.34 17.47 10.78
C GLU A 118 -3.65 16.06 10.27
N GLN A 119 -4.20 15.93 9.06
CA GLN A 119 -4.47 14.64 8.45
C GLN A 119 -3.18 13.82 8.25
N LEU A 120 -2.08 14.48 7.89
CA LEU A 120 -0.77 13.84 7.80
C LEU A 120 -0.35 13.22 9.12
N SER A 121 -0.56 13.94 10.23
CA SER A 121 -0.23 13.47 11.58
C SER A 121 -1.06 12.25 11.97
N VAL A 122 -2.35 12.22 11.63
CA VAL A 122 -3.23 11.06 11.85
C VAL A 122 -2.74 9.85 11.06
N VAL A 123 -2.40 10.03 9.78
CA VAL A 123 -1.92 8.92 8.94
C VAL A 123 -0.56 8.40 9.43
N GLU A 124 0.33 9.26 9.88
CA GLU A 124 1.62 8.86 10.46
C GLU A 124 1.44 8.03 11.74
N GLU A 125 0.53 8.44 12.62
CA GLU A 125 0.18 7.67 13.82
C GLU A 125 -0.42 6.30 13.44
N GLN A 126 -1.33 6.25 12.48
CA GLN A 126 -1.88 4.98 12.01
C GLN A 126 -0.80 4.05 11.45
N ILE A 127 0.14 4.57 10.66
CA ILE A 127 1.27 3.77 10.17
C ILE A 127 2.06 3.19 11.35
N TYR A 128 2.37 4.00 12.36
CA TYR A 128 3.07 3.54 13.56
C TYR A 128 2.30 2.44 14.30
N GLN A 129 1.00 2.60 14.51
CA GLN A 129 0.15 1.58 15.14
C GLN A 129 0.14 0.27 14.35
N PHE A 130 0.08 0.34 13.01
CA PHE A 130 0.18 -0.85 12.16
C PHE A 130 1.56 -1.51 12.26
N GLU A 131 2.64 -0.73 12.36
CA GLU A 131 3.99 -1.26 12.54
C GLU A 131 4.16 -1.97 13.89
N GLN A 132 3.61 -1.41 14.98
CA GLN A 132 3.59 -2.09 16.28
C GLN A 132 2.80 -3.39 16.20
N ARG A 133 1.61 -3.36 15.60
CA ARG A 133 0.80 -4.57 15.43
C ARG A 133 1.50 -5.63 14.59
N MET A 134 2.24 -5.23 13.56
CA MET A 134 3.06 -6.13 12.76
C MET A 134 4.18 -6.76 13.59
N LEU A 135 4.87 -5.99 14.44
CA LEU A 135 5.89 -6.54 15.33
C LEU A 135 5.31 -7.59 16.28
N GLU A 136 4.14 -7.32 16.88
CA GLU A 136 3.44 -8.27 17.75
C GLU A 136 3.09 -9.58 17.03
N VAL A 137 2.47 -9.48 15.85
CA VAL A 137 1.95 -10.65 15.10
C VAL A 137 3.08 -11.50 14.54
N PHE A 138 4.23 -10.89 14.22
CA PHE A 138 5.35 -11.56 13.54
C PHE A 138 6.61 -11.68 14.41
N ALA A 139 6.54 -11.39 15.72
CA ALA A 139 7.68 -11.41 16.66
C ALA A 139 8.52 -12.70 16.56
N SER A 140 7.86 -13.86 16.49
CA SER A 140 8.51 -15.17 16.36
C SER A 140 9.19 -15.39 15.01
N THR A 141 8.69 -14.76 13.95
CA THR A 141 9.26 -14.86 12.59
C THR A 141 10.48 -13.96 12.43
N PHE A 142 10.49 -12.80 13.09
CA PHE A 142 11.64 -11.88 13.08
C PHE A 142 12.80 -12.38 13.95
N SER A 143 12.52 -13.00 15.09
CA SER A 143 13.56 -13.60 15.96
C SER A 143 14.30 -14.78 15.31
N ALA A 144 13.63 -15.54 14.42
CA ALA A 144 14.26 -16.64 13.68
C ALA A 144 15.21 -16.18 12.56
N ARG A 145 15.15 -14.91 12.14
CA ARG A 145 16.02 -14.35 11.08
C ARG A 145 17.30 -13.68 11.61
N SER A 146 17.44 -13.51 12.92
CA SER A 146 18.65 -12.97 13.57
C SER A 146 19.70 -14.04 13.94
N VAL A 147 19.56 -15.28 13.42
CA VAL A 147 20.45 -16.43 13.71
C VAL A 147 21.12 -16.97 12.42
N ILE A 148 21.12 -16.21 11.34
CA ILE A 148 21.91 -16.50 10.11
C ILE A 148 22.62 -15.22 9.71
#